data_AF-A0A175Y3H2-F1
#
_entry.id   AF-A0A175Y3H2-F1
#
_cell.length_a   1.000
_cell.length_b   1.000
_cell.length_c   1.000
_cell.angle_alpha   90.00
_cell.angle_beta   90.00
_cell.angle_gamma   90.00
#
_symmetry.space_group_name_H-M   'P 1'
#
loop_
_entity.id
_entity.type
_entity.pdbx_description
1 polymer ?
#
loop_
_entity_poly.entity_id
_entity_poly.type
_entity_poly.pdbx_seq_one_letter_code
_entity_poly.pdbx_strand_id
1 'polypeptide(L)'
;MIRLIVGGIMPAFWVIALALSTPTPAQAVTPPETCTLLQKAYRISTGEGHDTDLSTVGLAKTDPSPLAKYRPEFRSYTGLTPGEFADLEAHEAAAVSPGFVPQCAWDKDDSVGEKSGYAVAFSAPILSTDRRIALVEVSYSKGISAHGGLCIMRLSPAGWNGRCINAWSIR
;
A
#
# COMPACT_ATOMS: atom_id res chain seq x y z
N MET A 1 58.23 26.79 -54.34
CA MET A 1 56.80 26.43 -54.49
C MET A 1 56.42 25.53 -53.32
N ILE A 2 55.48 25.98 -52.48
CA ILE A 2 55.03 25.33 -51.24
C ILE A 2 53.56 24.97 -51.41
N ARG A 3 53.18 23.69 -51.24
CA ARG A 3 51.82 23.22 -50.84
C ARG A 3 51.96 21.84 -50.19
N LEU A 4 51.88 21.77 -48.85
CA LEU A 4 50.68 21.59 -48.01
C LEU A 4 50.21 20.13 -47.92
N ILE A 5 50.57 19.49 -46.79
CA ILE A 5 50.08 18.21 -46.32
C ILE A 5 48.73 18.48 -45.62
N VAL A 6 47.65 17.92 -46.14
CA VAL A 6 46.33 17.99 -45.51
C VAL A 6 46.18 16.79 -44.57
N GLY A 7 46.31 17.06 -43.26
CA GLY A 7 45.96 16.11 -42.20
C GLY A 7 44.45 16.08 -41.99
N GLY A 8 43.84 14.92 -42.22
CA GLY A 8 42.44 14.66 -41.88
C GLY A 8 42.31 14.20 -40.44
N ILE A 9 41.70 15.03 -39.60
CA ILE A 9 41.34 14.72 -38.22
C ILE A 9 39.98 13.99 -38.26
N MET A 10 39.95 12.73 -37.82
CA MET A 10 38.69 12.00 -37.63
C MET A 10 37.96 12.54 -36.39
N PRO A 11 36.66 12.91 -36.49
CA PRO A 11 35.88 13.23 -35.30
C PRO A 11 35.51 11.93 -34.56
N ALA A 12 35.93 11.85 -33.30
CA ALA A 12 35.47 10.83 -32.36
C ALA A 12 33.96 11.01 -32.13
N PHE A 13 33.15 10.12 -32.71
CA PHE A 13 31.73 10.00 -32.41
C PHE A 13 31.58 9.43 -31.00
N TRP A 14 31.23 10.30 -30.05
CA TRP A 14 30.73 9.89 -28.75
C TRP A 14 29.33 9.30 -28.94
N VAL A 15 29.24 7.97 -28.95
CA VAL A 15 27.95 7.27 -28.84
C VAL A 15 27.48 7.46 -27.41
N ILE A 16 26.57 8.43 -27.19
CA ILE A 16 25.82 8.55 -25.94
C ILE A 16 24.88 7.34 -25.91
N ALA A 17 25.30 6.28 -25.23
CA ALA A 17 24.42 5.17 -24.89
C ALA A 17 23.36 5.69 -23.92
N LEU A 18 22.18 6.04 -24.43
CA LEU A 18 20.99 6.17 -23.58
C LEU A 18 20.75 4.79 -22.96
N ALA A 19 21.14 4.63 -21.70
CA ALA A 19 20.70 3.53 -20.89
C ALA A 19 19.19 3.64 -20.75
N LEU A 20 18.45 2.86 -21.55
CA LEU A 20 17.04 2.61 -21.33
C LEU A 20 16.93 1.92 -19.97
N SER A 21 16.61 2.69 -18.93
CA SER A 21 16.22 2.16 -17.64
C SER A 21 14.94 1.36 -17.86
N THR A 22 15.09 0.04 -17.97
CA THR A 22 13.97 -0.88 -17.97
C THR A 22 13.14 -0.60 -16.71
N PRO A 23 11.83 -0.36 -16.82
CA PRO A 23 11.00 -0.18 -15.64
C PRO A 23 11.13 -1.42 -14.76
N THR A 24 11.70 -1.23 -13.58
CA THR A 24 11.82 -2.28 -12.58
C THR A 24 10.41 -2.80 -12.30
N PRO A 25 10.15 -4.11 -12.35
CA PRO A 25 8.84 -4.64 -12.01
C PRO A 25 8.46 -4.13 -10.62
N ALA A 26 7.23 -3.62 -10.49
CA ALA A 26 6.66 -3.15 -9.23
C ALA A 26 7.01 -4.19 -8.14
N GLN A 27 7.88 -3.82 -7.21
CA GLN A 27 8.47 -4.76 -6.28
C GLN A 27 7.38 -5.21 -5.32
N ALA A 28 7.00 -6.48 -5.41
CA ALA A 28 6.04 -7.08 -4.49
C ALA A 28 6.43 -6.80 -3.02
N VAL A 29 5.43 -6.55 -2.18
CA VAL A 29 5.61 -6.35 -0.74
C VAL A 29 6.18 -7.65 -0.15
N THR A 30 7.22 -7.55 0.67
CA THR A 30 7.74 -8.76 1.33
C THR A 30 6.71 -9.26 2.36
N PRO A 31 6.61 -10.58 2.62
CA PRO A 31 5.69 -11.09 3.64
C PRO A 31 5.86 -10.45 5.03
N PRO A 32 7.09 -10.21 5.55
CA PRO A 32 7.27 -9.55 6.85
C PRO A 32 6.78 -8.10 6.89
N GLU A 33 7.03 -7.35 5.82
CA GLU A 33 6.57 -5.96 5.69
C GLU A 33 5.04 -5.89 5.55
N THR A 34 4.47 -6.81 4.77
CA THR A 34 3.01 -6.99 4.69
C THR A 34 2.42 -7.18 6.08
N CYS A 35 2.96 -8.10 6.87
CA CYS A 35 2.43 -8.34 8.22
C CYS A 35 2.59 -7.14 9.16
N THR A 36 3.71 -6.43 9.08
CA THR A 36 3.93 -5.21 9.86
C THR A 36 2.87 -4.15 9.52
N LEU A 37 2.61 -3.94 8.23
CA LEU A 37 1.61 -2.99 7.74
C LEU A 37 0.20 -3.38 8.18
N LEU A 38 -0.17 -4.65 8.04
CA LEU A 38 -1.50 -5.13 8.42
C LEU A 38 -1.75 -5.08 9.93
N GLN A 39 -0.76 -5.47 10.75
CA GLN A 39 -0.84 -5.34 12.20
C GLN A 39 -0.97 -3.88 12.64
N LYS A 40 -0.24 -2.96 12.00
CA LYS A 40 -0.36 -1.52 12.26
C LYS A 40 -1.72 -0.99 11.82
N ALA A 41 -2.16 -1.30 10.60
CA ALA A 41 -3.47 -0.92 10.10
C ALA A 41 -4.57 -1.36 11.06
N TYR A 42 -4.55 -2.63 11.48
CA TYR A 42 -5.46 -3.19 12.47
C TYR A 42 -5.49 -2.38 13.78
N ARG A 43 -4.33 -2.17 14.42
CA ARG A 43 -4.25 -1.42 15.69
C ARG A 43 -4.77 0.01 15.55
N ILE A 44 -4.52 0.65 14.41
CA ILE A 44 -5.00 2.01 14.15
C ILE A 44 -6.52 2.01 13.93
N SER A 45 -7.06 1.07 13.15
CA SER A 45 -8.48 1.04 12.79
C SER A 45 -9.38 0.61 13.94
N THR A 46 -8.89 -0.21 14.87
CA THR A 46 -9.62 -0.51 16.11
C THR A 46 -9.41 0.55 17.19
N GLY A 47 -8.40 1.42 17.06
CA GLY A 47 -7.90 2.24 18.17
C GLY A 47 -6.93 1.45 19.06
N GLU A 48 -5.97 2.14 19.68
CA GLU A 48 -5.07 1.52 20.66
C GLU A 48 -5.90 0.95 21.82
N GLY A 49 -5.87 -0.37 22.01
CA GLY A 49 -6.55 -1.03 23.14
C GLY A 49 -7.91 -1.67 22.84
N HIS A 50 -8.25 -1.96 21.59
CA HIS A 50 -9.45 -2.72 21.25
C HIS A 50 -9.16 -4.19 20.90
N ASP A 51 -9.84 -5.08 21.63
CA ASP A 51 -9.72 -6.53 21.52
C ASP A 51 -10.57 -7.05 20.37
N THR A 52 -9.93 -7.60 19.34
CA THR A 52 -10.62 -8.49 18.41
C THR A 52 -9.88 -9.80 18.45
N ASP A 53 -10.65 -10.89 18.51
CA ASP A 53 -10.09 -12.21 18.37
C ASP A 53 -9.43 -12.31 16.99
N LEU A 54 -8.09 -12.29 16.97
CA LEU A 54 -7.29 -12.33 15.75
C LEU A 54 -7.43 -13.67 15.03
N SER A 55 -8.05 -14.69 15.65
CA SER A 55 -8.47 -15.93 14.96
C SER A 55 -9.55 -15.69 13.92
N THR A 56 -10.24 -14.55 13.99
CA THR A 56 -11.30 -14.13 13.06
C THR A 56 -10.79 -13.22 11.93
N VAL A 57 -9.47 -12.97 11.87
CA VAL A 57 -8.87 -12.27 10.73
C VAL A 57 -8.95 -13.17 9.50
N GLY A 58 -9.78 -12.77 8.54
CA GLY A 58 -10.09 -13.52 7.34
C GLY A 58 -9.75 -12.77 6.06
N LEU A 59 -10.10 -13.43 4.96
CA LEU A 59 -10.06 -12.87 3.61
C LEU A 59 -11.00 -11.68 3.49
N ALA A 60 -10.55 -10.63 2.80
CA ALA A 60 -11.49 -9.62 2.31
C ALA A 60 -12.45 -10.33 1.36
N LYS A 61 -13.75 -10.35 1.72
CA LYS A 61 -14.78 -11.00 0.89
C LYS A 61 -14.96 -10.29 -0.46
N THR A 62 -14.45 -9.06 -0.57
CA THR A 62 -14.51 -8.20 -1.74
C THR A 62 -13.13 -7.60 -1.95
N ASP A 63 -12.69 -7.55 -3.20
CA ASP A 63 -11.49 -6.77 -3.56
C ASP A 63 -11.65 -5.31 -3.09
N PRO A 64 -10.57 -4.64 -2.69
CA PRO A 64 -10.64 -3.24 -2.31
C PRO A 64 -11.28 -2.42 -3.42
N SER A 65 -12.06 -1.41 -3.04
CA SER A 65 -12.68 -0.55 -4.03
C SER A 65 -11.58 0.17 -4.82
N PRO A 66 -11.63 0.20 -6.16
CA PRO A 66 -10.59 0.87 -6.95
C PRO A 66 -10.37 2.31 -6.50
N LEU A 67 -9.11 2.73 -6.28
CA LEU A 67 -8.73 4.07 -5.86
C LEU A 67 -9.29 5.15 -6.81
N ALA A 68 -9.33 4.83 -8.10
CA ALA A 68 -9.94 5.65 -9.14
C ALA A 68 -11.44 5.94 -8.94
N LYS A 69 -12.16 5.05 -8.24
CA LYS A 69 -13.61 5.17 -8.00
C LYS A 69 -13.97 5.97 -6.75
N TYR A 70 -13.00 6.31 -5.90
CA TYR A 70 -13.27 7.19 -4.76
C TYR A 70 -13.57 8.61 -5.23
N ARG A 71 -14.61 9.21 -4.65
CA ARG A 71 -15.00 10.58 -5.00
C ARG A 71 -13.87 11.58 -4.69
N PRO A 72 -13.73 12.68 -5.45
CA PRO A 72 -12.70 13.69 -5.21
C PRO A 72 -12.69 14.23 -3.77
N GLU A 73 -13.86 14.35 -3.15
CA GLU A 73 -13.99 14.79 -1.75
C GLU A 73 -13.30 13.81 -0.81
N PHE A 74 -13.38 12.50 -1.09
CA PHE A 74 -12.69 11.48 -0.32
C PHE A 74 -11.17 11.64 -0.38
N ARG A 75 -10.62 12.00 -1.55
CA ARG A 75 -9.19 12.26 -1.74
C ARG A 75 -8.70 13.37 -0.79
N SER A 76 -9.53 14.41 -0.56
CA SER A 76 -9.18 15.50 0.37
C SER A 76 -9.05 15.05 1.83
N TYR A 77 -9.80 14.01 2.23
CA TYR A 77 -9.73 13.47 3.59
C TYR A 77 -8.55 12.53 3.80
N THR A 78 -7.94 12.00 2.73
CA THR A 78 -6.79 11.08 2.80
C THR A 78 -5.53 11.71 3.41
N GLY A 79 -5.34 13.02 3.24
CA GLY A 79 -4.10 13.71 3.66
C GLY A 79 -2.88 13.28 2.84
N LEU A 80 -3.13 12.65 1.69
CA LEU A 80 -2.16 12.45 0.63
C LEU A 80 -2.15 13.70 -0.25
N THR A 81 -0.97 14.08 -0.70
CA THR A 81 -0.83 15.04 -1.79
C THR A 81 -1.37 14.41 -3.09
N PRO A 82 -1.76 15.22 -4.10
CA PRO A 82 -2.21 14.69 -5.38
C PRO A 82 -1.21 13.73 -6.04
N GLY A 83 0.09 14.01 -5.90
CA GLY A 83 1.15 13.15 -6.44
C GLY A 83 1.24 11.79 -5.73
N GLU A 84 1.17 11.78 -4.40
CA GLU A 84 1.18 10.53 -3.62
C GLU A 84 -0.06 9.67 -3.90
N PHE A 85 -1.23 10.31 -4.06
CA PHE A 85 -2.45 9.57 -4.41
C PHE A 85 -2.32 8.95 -5.81
N ALA A 86 -1.87 9.72 -6.81
CA ALA A 86 -1.69 9.23 -8.17
C ALA A 86 -0.64 8.10 -8.23
N ASP A 87 0.40 8.19 -7.42
CA ASP A 87 1.41 7.14 -7.30
C ASP A 87 0.83 5.83 -6.74
N LEU A 88 0.04 5.90 -5.67
CA LEU A 88 -0.65 4.71 -5.14
C LEU A 88 -1.68 4.16 -6.13
N GLU A 89 -2.45 5.02 -6.80
CA GLU A 89 -3.42 4.63 -7.83
C GLU A 89 -2.75 3.87 -8.99
N ALA A 90 -1.54 4.28 -9.40
CA ALA A 90 -0.77 3.60 -10.43
C ALA A 90 -0.28 2.19 -10.01
N HIS A 91 -0.14 1.93 -8.71
CA HIS A 91 0.33 0.65 -8.17
C HIS A 91 -0.79 -0.28 -7.70
N GLU A 92 -2.04 0.20 -7.66
CA GLU A 92 -3.19 -0.58 -7.21
C GLU A 92 -3.33 -1.90 -7.96
N ALA A 93 -3.24 -1.89 -9.29
CA ALA A 93 -3.41 -3.10 -10.11
C ALA A 93 -2.35 -4.19 -9.80
N ALA A 94 -1.15 -3.79 -9.36
CA ALA A 94 -0.11 -4.73 -8.95
C ALA A 94 -0.35 -5.30 -7.54
N ALA A 95 -1.12 -4.59 -6.71
CA ALA A 95 -1.49 -5.01 -5.36
C ALA A 95 -2.81 -5.81 -5.33
N VAL A 96 -3.70 -5.65 -6.31
CA VAL A 96 -4.91 -6.47 -6.43
C VAL A 96 -4.50 -7.93 -6.62
N SER A 97 -4.64 -8.70 -5.55
CA SER A 97 -4.36 -10.12 -5.50
C SER A 97 -5.64 -10.82 -5.07
N PRO A 98 -6.42 -11.36 -6.03
CA PRO A 98 -7.65 -12.08 -5.72
C PRO A 98 -7.38 -13.19 -4.72
N GLY A 99 -8.10 -13.19 -3.60
CA GLY A 99 -7.89 -14.18 -2.52
C GLY A 99 -6.63 -13.94 -1.70
N PHE A 100 -6.15 -12.70 -1.59
CA PHE A 100 -5.06 -12.32 -0.70
C PHE A 100 -5.33 -12.75 0.75
N VAL A 101 -4.63 -13.79 1.22
CA VAL A 101 -4.59 -14.20 2.63
C VAL A 101 -3.26 -13.75 3.22
N PRO A 102 -3.24 -12.79 4.15
CA PRO A 102 -2.01 -12.46 4.85
C PRO A 102 -1.60 -13.60 5.78
N GLN A 103 -0.45 -14.23 5.49
CA GLN A 103 0.14 -15.24 6.37
C GLN A 103 0.94 -14.57 7.50
N CYS A 104 0.22 -13.92 8.41
CA CYS A 104 0.82 -13.22 9.54
C CYS A 104 0.66 -14.02 10.82
N ALA A 105 1.77 -14.22 11.52
CA ALA A 105 1.71 -14.52 12.94
C ALA A 105 1.25 -13.21 13.62
N TRP A 106 -0.03 -13.15 13.96
CA TRP A 106 -0.57 -12.03 14.71
C TRP A 106 -0.06 -12.13 16.14
N ASP A 107 0.60 -11.08 16.63
CA ASP A 107 0.93 -10.97 18.05
C ASP A 107 -0.39 -11.03 18.81
N LYS A 108 -0.67 -12.18 19.43
CA LYS A 108 -1.73 -12.29 20.42
C LYS A 108 -1.23 -11.51 21.61
N ASP A 109 -1.78 -10.33 21.83
CA ASP A 109 -1.67 -9.75 23.15
C ASP A 109 -2.60 -10.57 24.05
N ASP A 110 -2.03 -11.54 24.76
CA ASP A 110 -2.74 -12.49 25.61
C ASP A 110 -3.37 -11.81 26.85
N SER A 111 -3.24 -10.48 26.99
CA SER A 111 -3.63 -9.73 28.17
C SER A 111 -5.07 -9.21 28.17
N VAL A 112 -5.89 -9.51 27.16
CA VAL A 112 -7.23 -8.90 27.05
C VAL A 112 -8.28 -9.84 26.41
N GLY A 113 -9.51 -9.80 26.94
CA GLY A 113 -10.53 -10.85 26.79
C GLY A 113 -11.29 -10.88 25.46
N GLU A 114 -11.73 -12.07 25.07
CA GLU A 114 -12.54 -12.38 23.87
C GLU A 114 -13.88 -11.64 23.81
N LYS A 115 -13.96 -10.37 23.37
CA LYS A 115 -15.26 -9.73 23.09
C LYS A 115 -15.24 -8.72 21.94
N SER A 116 -14.99 -9.17 20.72
CA SER A 116 -15.62 -8.51 19.58
C SER A 116 -16.06 -9.56 18.56
N GLY A 117 -17.38 -9.74 18.42
CA GLY A 117 -17.98 -10.67 17.45
C GLY A 117 -17.90 -10.14 16.02
N TYR A 118 -16.77 -9.54 15.62
CA TYR A 118 -16.52 -8.98 14.30
C TYR A 118 -15.44 -9.79 13.59
N ALA A 119 -15.71 -10.26 12.38
CA ALA A 119 -14.65 -10.77 11.51
C ALA A 119 -13.95 -9.58 10.83
N VAL A 120 -12.61 -9.60 10.85
CA VAL A 120 -11.77 -8.54 10.29
C VAL A 120 -11.13 -9.05 9.00
N ALA A 121 -11.03 -8.22 7.97
CA ALA A 121 -10.35 -8.60 6.75
C ALA A 121 -9.57 -7.45 6.11
N PHE A 122 -8.49 -7.81 5.41
CA PHE A 122 -7.53 -6.86 4.84
C PHE A 122 -7.37 -7.05 3.33
N SER A 123 -7.15 -5.94 2.62
CA SER A 123 -6.57 -5.99 1.29
C SER A 123 -5.05 -6.23 1.36
N ALA A 124 -4.45 -6.61 0.23
CA ALA A 124 -3.02 -6.48 0.07
C ALA A 124 -2.62 -4.99 0.21
N PRO A 125 -1.47 -4.67 0.82
CA PRO A 125 -0.99 -3.30 0.88
C PRO A 125 -0.59 -2.79 -0.51
N ILE A 126 -1.07 -1.60 -0.86
CA ILE A 126 -0.58 -0.82 -1.99
C ILE A 126 0.56 0.06 -1.48
N LEU A 127 1.77 -0.08 -2.03
CA LEU A 127 2.89 0.81 -1.69
C LEU A 127 3.12 1.86 -2.76
N SER A 128 3.58 3.03 -2.31
CA SER A 128 4.15 4.06 -3.18
C SER A 128 5.45 3.57 -3.84
N THR A 129 5.84 4.21 -4.94
CA THR A 129 7.09 3.94 -5.66
C THR A 129 8.31 3.95 -4.72
N ASP A 130 8.35 4.90 -3.79
CA ASP A 130 9.44 5.06 -2.83
C ASP A 130 9.31 4.17 -1.58
N ARG A 131 8.24 3.37 -1.50
CA ARG A 131 7.88 2.51 -0.35
C ARG A 131 7.77 3.26 0.98
N ARG A 132 7.51 4.57 0.94
CA ARG A 132 7.32 5.38 2.16
C ARG A 132 5.88 5.55 2.55
N ILE A 133 4.95 5.21 1.67
CA ILE A 133 3.51 5.30 1.90
C ILE A 133 2.92 3.94 1.57
N ALA A 134 2.01 3.47 2.41
CA ALA A 134 1.23 2.28 2.14
C ALA A 134 -0.25 2.56 2.38
N LEU A 135 -1.10 1.93 1.60
CA LEU A 135 -2.55 1.96 1.74
C LEU A 135 -3.08 0.54 1.90
N VAL A 136 -3.88 0.32 2.92
CA VAL A 136 -4.53 -0.96 3.23
C VAL A 136 -6.00 -0.69 3.46
N GLU A 137 -6.87 -1.45 2.80
CA GLU A 137 -8.29 -1.48 3.16
C GLU A 137 -8.49 -2.45 4.32
N VAL A 138 -9.20 -2.01 5.34
CA VAL A 138 -9.63 -2.82 6.47
C VAL A 138 -11.15 -2.88 6.47
N SER A 139 -11.70 -4.08 6.61
CA SER A 139 -13.13 -4.31 6.69
C SER A 139 -13.49 -5.11 7.94
N TYR A 140 -14.65 -4.82 8.48
CA TYR A 140 -15.22 -5.39 9.69
C TYR A 140 -16.62 -5.86 9.38
N SER A 141 -16.96 -7.09 9.76
CA SER A 141 -18.30 -7.63 9.55
C SER A 141 -18.85 -8.27 10.81
N LYS A 142 -20.14 -8.02 11.09
CA LYS A 142 -20.90 -8.64 12.19
C LYS A 142 -22.30 -8.97 11.70
N GLY A 143 -22.55 -10.27 11.51
CA GLY A 143 -23.79 -10.73 10.89
C GLY A 143 -23.94 -10.20 9.47
N ILE A 144 -25.02 -9.45 9.22
CA ILE A 144 -25.32 -8.85 7.91
C ILE A 144 -24.70 -7.45 7.72
N SER A 145 -24.25 -6.81 8.80
CA SER A 145 -23.68 -5.47 8.73
C SER A 145 -22.17 -5.55 8.52
N ALA A 146 -21.66 -4.69 7.64
CA ALA A 146 -20.24 -4.57 7.36
C ALA A 146 -19.82 -3.10 7.29
N HIS A 147 -18.63 -2.77 7.74
CA HIS A 147 -18.06 -1.44 7.59
C HIS A 147 -16.57 -1.55 7.30
N GLY A 148 -16.01 -0.53 6.67
CA GLY A 148 -14.61 -0.55 6.32
C GLY A 148 -14.04 0.84 6.13
N GLY A 149 -12.71 0.86 6.10
CA GLY A 149 -11.93 2.07 6.00
C GLY A 149 -10.62 1.84 5.28
N LEU A 150 -10.05 2.95 4.81
CA LEU A 150 -8.73 2.98 4.21
C LEU A 150 -7.73 3.44 5.26
N CYS A 151 -6.76 2.59 5.56
CA CYS A 151 -5.64 2.89 6.42
C CYS A 151 -4.45 3.35 5.58
N ILE A 152 -4.07 4.61 5.76
CA ILE A 152 -2.94 5.24 5.10
C ILE A 152 -1.79 5.29 6.10
N MET A 153 -0.69 4.63 5.74
CA MET A 153 0.50 4.49 6.56
C MET A 153 1.66 5.22 5.89
N ARG A 154 2.53 5.82 6.71
CA ARG A 154 3.76 6.50 6.32
C ARG A 154 4.92 5.94 7.11
N LEU A 155 6.04 5.74 6.42
CA LEU A 155 7.29 5.29 7.01
C LEU A 155 8.08 6.49 7.56
N SER A 156 8.29 6.48 8.88
CA SER A 156 9.15 7.42 9.59
C SER A 156 10.40 6.68 10.13
N PRO A 157 11.41 7.40 10.66
CA PRO A 157 12.54 6.75 11.34
C PRO A 157 12.12 5.86 12.52
N ALA A 158 10.95 6.10 13.13
CA ALA A 158 10.39 5.28 14.21
C ALA A 158 9.55 4.09 13.70
N GLY A 159 9.45 3.91 12.38
CA GLY A 159 8.68 2.85 11.72
C GLY A 159 7.39 3.35 11.08
N TRP A 160 6.52 2.39 10.71
CA TRP A 160 5.23 2.66 10.08
C TRP A 160 4.23 3.26 11.08
N ASN A 161 3.66 4.40 10.70
CA ASN A 161 2.63 5.12 11.45
C ASN A 161 1.51 5.51 10.49
N GLY A 162 0.27 5.66 10.94
CA GLY A 162 -0.80 5.94 10.01
C GLY A 162 -2.10 6.38 10.65
N ARG A 163 -3.11 6.51 9.79
CA ARG A 163 -4.49 6.80 10.17
C ARG A 163 -5.44 6.03 9.27
N CYS A 164 -6.60 5.66 9.81
CA CYS A 164 -7.66 5.02 9.05
C CYS A 164 -8.83 5.99 8.89
N ILE A 165 -9.42 6.00 7.70
CA ILE A 165 -10.55 6.84 7.35
C ILE A 165 -11.71 5.93 7.00
N ASN A 166 -12.84 6.11 7.68
CA ASN A 166 -14.05 5.38 7.36
C ASN A 166 -14.47 5.67 5.92
N ALA A 167 -14.50 4.61 5.11
CA ALA A 167 -14.75 4.70 3.68
C ALA A 167 -16.19 4.29 3.34
N TRP A 168 -16.72 3.30 4.06
CA TRP A 168 -18.03 2.74 3.74
C TRP A 168 -18.67 2.01 4.93
N SER A 169 -19.99 1.88 4.88
CA SER A 169 -20.77 1.04 5.78
C SER A 169 -21.98 0.47 5.03
N ILE A 170 -22.23 -0.82 5.20
CA ILE A 170 -23.41 -1.55 4.74
C ILE A 170 -24.19 -1.93 6.01
N ARG A 171 -25.42 -1.47 6.11
CA ARG A 171 -26.33 -1.78 7.22
C ARG A 171 -27.35 -2.80 6.79
#